data_AF-A0A1Q7JZB4-F1
#
_entry.id   AF-A0A1Q7JZB4-F1
#
_cell.length_a   1.000
_cell.length_b   1.000
_cell.length_c   1.000
_cell.angle_alpha   90.00
_cell.angle_beta   90.00
_cell.angle_gamma   90.00
#
_symmetry.space_group_name_H-M   'P 1'
#
loop_
_entity.id
_entity.type
_entity.pdbx_description
1 polymer ?
#
loop_
_entity_poly.entity_id
_entity_poly.type
_entity_poly.pdbx_seq_one_letter_code
_entity_poly.pdbx_strand_id
1 'polypeptide(L)'
;MASPNYDDKDVVICKPKQVSGTYADGDYYGEDATFASLPNAKTAAEISQDPSRYLCALGYFSFASLIDIKPPTGTLYIHSASEPYNEEMVLNQERVDNWLDKFGMERHQIHCSGHAKAPDLFHIVKEIDARMLFPIHTEHQGMYVRATRNMTLVREGETYAL
;
A
#
# COMPACT_ATOMS: atom_id res chain seq x y z
N MET A 1 -12.84 -7.73 11.47
CA MET A 1 -11.55 -8.03 12.13
C MET A 1 -10.98 -6.70 12.56
N ALA A 2 -10.67 -6.48 13.84
CA ALA A 2 -10.06 -5.23 14.28
C ALA A 2 -8.58 -5.20 13.86
N SER A 3 -8.08 -4.04 13.47
CA SER A 3 -6.63 -3.85 13.27
C SER A 3 -5.90 -4.05 14.60
N PRO A 4 -4.69 -4.62 14.60
CA PRO A 4 -3.90 -4.75 15.81
C PRO A 4 -3.57 -3.37 16.39
N ASN A 5 -3.54 -3.28 17.72
CA ASN A 5 -3.14 -2.07 18.43
C ASN A 5 -1.61 -2.05 18.63
N TYR A 6 -1.04 -0.86 18.83
CA TYR A 6 0.41 -0.70 18.95
C TYR A 6 1.02 -1.38 20.18
N ASP A 7 0.20 -1.69 21.19
CA ASP A 7 0.56 -2.34 22.45
C ASP A 7 0.20 -3.84 22.49
N ASP A 8 -0.27 -4.40 21.38
CA ASP A 8 -0.50 -5.83 21.27
C ASP A 8 0.81 -6.61 21.43
N LYS A 9 0.75 -7.75 22.11
CA LYS A 9 1.92 -8.60 22.44
C LYS A 9 2.76 -9.05 21.23
N ASP A 10 2.13 -9.11 20.06
CA ASP A 10 2.74 -9.57 18.80
C ASP A 10 3.14 -8.40 17.88
N VAL A 11 3.00 -7.15 18.36
CA VAL A 11 3.38 -5.93 17.64
C VAL A 11 4.69 -5.39 18.17
N VAL A 12 5.58 -5.05 17.25
CA VAL A 12 6.87 -4.42 17.52
C VAL A 12 6.95 -3.10 16.77
N ILE A 13 7.37 -2.05 17.47
CA ILE A 13 7.63 -0.74 16.86
C ILE A 13 9.07 -0.72 16.38
N CYS A 14 9.30 -0.53 15.08
CA CYS A 14 10.65 -0.34 14.55
C CYS A 14 11.12 1.09 14.87
N LYS A 15 12.09 1.22 15.78
CA LYS A 15 12.69 2.50 16.20
C LYS A 15 13.72 2.96 15.15
N PRO A 16 13.44 4.01 14.35
CA PRO A 16 14.40 4.50 13.36
C PRO A 16 15.49 5.35 14.03
N LYS A 17 16.65 5.46 13.39
CA LYS A 17 17.61 6.51 13.73
C LYS A 17 17.07 7.85 13.24
N GLN A 18 17.16 8.89 14.06
CA GLN A 18 16.69 10.23 13.72
C GLN A 18 17.81 11.27 13.94
N VAL A 19 17.64 12.47 13.38
CA VAL A 19 18.48 13.69 13.52
C VAL A 19 20.00 13.45 13.60
N SER A 20 20.53 13.03 14.75
CA SER A 20 21.94 12.69 14.95
C SER A 20 22.42 11.46 14.16
N GLY A 21 21.50 10.66 13.63
CA GLY A 21 21.81 9.35 13.03
C GLY A 21 22.04 8.26 14.08
N THR A 22 21.61 8.48 15.32
CA THR A 22 21.68 7.52 16.43
C THR A 22 20.28 7.27 17.01
N TYR A 23 20.23 6.66 18.20
CA TYR A 23 18.99 6.39 18.94
C TYR A 23 18.85 7.30 20.17
N ALA A 24 19.46 8.49 20.14
CA ALA A 24 19.44 9.39 21.29
C ALA A 24 18.01 9.85 21.58
N ASP A 25 17.62 9.90 22.85
CA ASP A 25 16.25 10.26 23.23
C ASP A 25 15.86 11.66 22.73
N GLY A 26 16.83 12.58 22.65
CA GLY A 26 16.64 13.93 22.10
C GLY A 26 16.47 14.00 20.58
N ASP A 27 16.60 12.88 19.85
CA ASP A 27 16.33 12.84 18.41
C ASP A 27 14.83 12.69 18.09
N TYR A 28 14.00 12.32 19.08
CA TYR A 28 12.58 12.02 18.88
C TYR A 28 11.70 13.13 19.46
N TYR A 29 10.64 13.50 18.74
CA TYR A 29 9.72 14.58 19.12
C TYR A 29 8.26 14.16 18.92
N GLY A 30 7.34 14.71 19.73
CA GLY A 30 5.91 14.43 19.59
C GLY A 30 5.55 12.95 19.77
N GLU A 31 4.76 12.41 18.85
CA GLU A 31 4.35 10.99 18.88
C GLU A 31 5.54 10.04 18.70
N ASP A 32 6.56 10.42 17.92
CA ASP A 32 7.75 9.58 17.74
C ASP A 32 8.48 9.33 19.07
N ALA A 33 8.54 10.33 19.96
CA ALA A 33 9.12 10.16 21.29
C ALA A 33 8.30 9.19 22.15
N THR A 34 6.97 9.21 21.99
CA THR A 34 6.07 8.28 22.67
C THR A 34 6.34 6.85 22.18
N PHE A 35 6.28 6.61 20.88
CA PHE A 35 6.48 5.28 20.30
C PHE A 35 7.91 4.75 20.49
N ALA A 36 8.93 5.60 20.39
CA ALA A 36 10.32 5.20 20.56
C ALA A 36 10.73 4.86 22.01
N SER A 37 9.88 5.21 22.99
CA SER A 37 10.07 4.90 24.42
C SER A 37 9.21 3.72 24.90
N LEU A 38 8.35 3.17 24.04
CA LEU A 38 7.55 1.99 24.39
C LEU A 38 8.43 0.75 24.62
N PRO A 39 8.02 -0.15 25.53
CA PRO A 39 8.79 -1.36 25.83
C PRO A 39 8.89 -2.35 24.66
N ASN A 40 7.99 -2.26 23.67
CA ASN A 40 8.02 -3.05 22.44
C ASN A 40 8.70 -2.33 21.27
N ALA A 41 9.33 -1.19 21.49
CA ALA A 41 10.17 -0.53 20.49
C ALA A 41 11.52 -1.24 20.36
N LYS A 42 11.89 -1.60 19.13
CA LYS A 42 13.15 -2.28 18.81
C LYS A 42 13.93 -1.51 17.77
N THR A 43 15.23 -1.40 18.00
CA THR A 43 16.18 -0.90 17.01
C THR A 43 16.31 -1.89 15.85
N ALA A 44 16.81 -1.40 14.72
CA ALA A 44 17.12 -2.25 13.57
C ALA A 44 18.05 -3.41 13.96
N ALA A 45 19.07 -3.16 14.78
CA ALA A 45 20.00 -4.19 15.23
C ALA A 45 19.32 -5.33 16.01
N GLU A 46 18.32 -5.02 16.84
CA GLU A 46 17.54 -6.02 17.59
C GLU A 46 16.60 -6.82 16.68
N ILE A 47 16.06 -6.19 15.65
CA ILE A 47 15.24 -6.87 14.63
C ILE A 47 16.11 -7.83 13.81
N SER A 48 17.30 -7.40 13.38
CA SER A 48 18.21 -8.20 12.55
C SER A 48 18.82 -9.41 13.26
N GLN A 49 18.70 -9.53 14.58
CA GLN A 49 19.18 -10.71 15.32
C GLN A 49 18.37 -11.96 15.01
N ASP A 50 17.07 -11.82 14.71
CA ASP A 50 16.20 -12.93 14.34
C ASP A 50 15.18 -12.48 13.29
N PRO A 51 15.63 -12.24 12.04
CA PRO A 51 14.79 -11.68 10.99
C PRO A 51 13.61 -12.59 10.63
N SER A 52 13.71 -13.89 10.92
CA SER A 52 12.66 -14.88 10.64
C SER A 52 11.39 -14.69 11.49
N ARG A 53 11.49 -13.96 12.61
CA ARG A 53 10.36 -13.70 13.53
C ARG A 53 9.49 -12.53 13.13
N TYR A 54 9.89 -11.73 12.14
CA TYR A 54 9.24 -10.46 11.86
C TYR A 54 8.63 -10.43 10.45
N LEU A 55 7.40 -9.95 10.38
CA LEU A 55 6.81 -9.40 9.15
C LEU A 55 6.83 -7.88 9.27
N CYS A 56 7.71 -7.22 8.53
CA CYS A 56 7.88 -5.76 8.61
C CYS A 56 6.87 -5.05 7.71
N ALA A 57 5.96 -4.27 8.30
CA ALA A 57 5.08 -3.37 7.58
C ALA A 57 5.82 -2.06 7.24
N LEU A 58 6.60 -2.07 6.15
CA LEU A 58 7.33 -0.90 5.68
C LEU A 58 6.54 -0.14 4.63
N GLY A 59 6.27 1.15 4.87
CA GLY A 59 5.80 2.06 3.83
C GLY A 59 6.92 2.45 2.89
N TYR A 60 6.58 3.02 1.72
CA TYR A 60 7.55 3.48 0.73
C TYR A 60 8.64 4.41 1.31
N PHE A 61 8.25 5.33 2.20
CA PHE A 61 9.18 6.25 2.85
C PHE A 61 10.05 5.60 3.94
N SER A 62 9.74 4.37 4.35
CA SER A 62 10.48 3.63 5.38
C SER A 62 11.58 2.73 4.80
N PHE A 63 11.76 2.70 3.47
CA PHE A 63 12.79 1.88 2.83
C PHE A 63 14.22 2.22 3.26
N ALA A 64 14.47 3.47 3.69
CA ALA A 64 15.76 3.85 4.26
C ALA A 64 16.14 3.00 5.49
N SER A 65 15.16 2.49 6.24
CA SER A 65 15.40 1.59 7.38
C SER A 65 16.05 0.26 6.96
N LEU A 66 15.93 -0.16 5.69
CA LEU A 66 16.61 -1.36 5.18
C LEU A 66 18.15 -1.24 5.26
N ILE A 67 18.70 -0.02 5.22
CA ILE A 67 20.15 0.22 5.37
C ILE A 67 20.64 -0.26 6.74
N ASP A 68 19.84 -0.04 7.78
CA ASP A 68 20.16 -0.43 9.15
C ASP A 68 19.74 -1.88 9.43
N ILE A 69 18.57 -2.31 8.94
CA ILE A 69 18.04 -3.66 9.15
C ILE A 69 18.88 -4.71 8.42
N LYS A 70 19.39 -4.40 7.21
CA LYS A 70 20.21 -5.30 6.38
C LYS A 70 19.55 -6.69 6.26
N PRO A 71 18.35 -6.78 5.65
CA PRO A 71 17.67 -8.05 5.51
C PRO A 71 18.57 -9.09 4.81
N PRO A 72 18.49 -10.37 5.20
CA PRO A 72 19.20 -11.42 4.49
C PRO A 72 18.83 -11.47 3.01
N THR A 73 19.78 -11.81 2.13
CA THR A 73 19.48 -12.09 0.73
C THR A 73 18.44 -13.22 0.62
N GLY A 74 17.48 -13.07 -0.30
CA GLY A 74 16.31 -13.95 -0.42
C GLY A 74 15.15 -13.56 0.51
N THR A 75 15.24 -12.44 1.25
CA THR A 75 14.10 -11.95 2.03
C THR A 75 12.94 -11.59 1.10
N LEU A 76 11.74 -12.04 1.45
CA LEU A 76 10.55 -11.80 0.64
C LEU A 76 10.02 -10.38 0.86
N TYR A 77 9.74 -9.69 -0.25
CA TYR A 77 8.99 -8.44 -0.28
C TYR A 77 7.62 -8.67 -0.90
N ILE A 78 6.56 -8.45 -0.12
CA ILE A 78 5.18 -8.56 -0.60
C ILE A 78 4.71 -7.17 -1.03
N HIS A 79 4.54 -6.98 -2.33
CA HIS A 79 3.89 -5.79 -2.86
C HIS A 79 2.37 -6.02 -2.87
N SER A 80 1.69 -5.45 -1.87
CA SER A 80 0.23 -5.53 -1.74
C SER A 80 -0.47 -4.23 -2.11
N ALA A 81 -0.25 -3.81 -3.35
CA ALA A 81 -0.88 -2.65 -3.95
C ALA A 81 -1.07 -2.87 -5.46
N SER A 82 -1.90 -2.03 -6.09
CA SER A 82 -2.15 -2.09 -7.53
C SER A 82 -0.88 -1.91 -8.35
N GLU A 83 -0.91 -2.44 -9.57
CA GLU A 83 0.09 -2.14 -10.58
C GLU A 83 0.12 -0.63 -10.90
N PRO A 84 1.28 -0.09 -11.31
CA PRO A 84 1.37 1.31 -11.70
C PRO A 84 0.48 1.58 -12.93
N TYR A 85 -0.32 2.64 -12.86
CA TYR A 85 -1.26 3.02 -13.92
C TYR A 85 -0.98 4.42 -14.51
N ASN A 86 0.04 5.12 -13.99
CA ASN A 86 0.52 6.39 -14.52
C ASN A 86 2.05 6.48 -14.43
N GLU A 87 2.63 7.49 -15.07
CA GLU A 87 4.09 7.68 -15.16
C GLU A 87 4.76 7.84 -13.79
N GLU A 88 4.14 8.59 -12.87
CA GLU A 88 4.68 8.80 -11.52
C GLU A 88 4.77 7.49 -10.74
N MET A 89 3.77 6.63 -10.87
CA MET A 89 3.76 5.32 -10.21
C MET A 89 4.76 4.36 -10.81
N VAL A 90 5.03 4.43 -12.12
CA VAL A 90 6.11 3.66 -12.75
C VAL A 90 7.46 4.05 -12.13
N LEU A 91 7.73 5.35 -11.98
CA LEU A 91 8.97 5.84 -11.35
C LEU A 91 9.08 5.41 -9.87
N ASN A 92 7.97 5.40 -9.14
CA ASN A 92 7.95 4.89 -7.77
C ASN A 92 8.25 3.40 -7.72
N GLN A 93 7.69 2.63 -8.65
CA GLN A 93 7.95 1.19 -8.76
C GLN A 93 9.43 0.91 -9.05
N GLU A 94 10.03 1.63 -10.00
CA GLU A 94 11.46 1.50 -10.31
C GLU A 94 12.33 1.78 -9.08
N ARG A 95 11.98 2.79 -8.26
CA ARG A 95 12.70 3.06 -7.00
C ARG A 95 12.58 1.90 -6.02
N VAL A 96 11.39 1.33 -5.85
CA VAL A 96 11.19 0.14 -5.02
C VAL A 96 12.05 -1.01 -5.53
N ASP A 97 11.99 -1.32 -6.83
CA ASP A 97 12.74 -2.44 -7.42
C ASP A 97 14.26 -2.26 -7.23
N ASN A 98 14.78 -1.03 -7.39
CA ASN A 98 16.18 -0.71 -7.09
C ASN A 98 16.58 -1.00 -5.63
N TRP A 99 15.69 -0.73 -4.67
CA TRP A 99 15.93 -1.10 -3.28
C TRP A 99 15.94 -2.61 -3.10
N LEU A 100 14.98 -3.33 -3.69
CA LEU A 100 14.93 -4.80 -3.58
C LEU A 100 16.19 -5.43 -4.16
N ASP A 101 16.63 -4.99 -5.33
CA ASP A 101 17.87 -5.44 -5.97
C ASP A 101 19.10 -5.16 -5.10
N LYS A 102 19.16 -3.96 -4.50
CA LYS A 102 20.28 -3.54 -3.64
C LYS A 102 20.46 -4.46 -2.43
N PHE A 103 19.37 -5.00 -1.88
CA PHE A 103 19.39 -5.88 -0.71
C PHE A 103 19.20 -7.37 -1.08
N GLY A 104 19.04 -7.69 -2.37
CA GLY A 104 18.80 -9.05 -2.84
C GLY A 104 17.49 -9.64 -2.34
N MET A 105 16.41 -8.84 -2.32
CA MET A 105 15.08 -9.24 -1.88
C MET A 105 14.24 -9.78 -3.05
N GLU A 106 13.33 -10.70 -2.77
CA GLU A 106 12.46 -11.33 -3.77
C GLU A 106 11.07 -10.69 -3.77
N ARG A 107 10.67 -10.12 -4.91
CA ARG A 107 9.37 -9.45 -5.04
C ARG A 107 8.25 -10.45 -5.33
N HIS A 108 7.18 -10.36 -4.54
CA HIS A 108 5.91 -11.03 -4.80
C HIS A 108 4.77 -10.01 -4.91
N GLN A 109 4.08 -10.02 -6.05
CA GLN A 109 2.90 -9.19 -6.29
C GLN A 109 1.66 -9.92 -5.73
N ILE A 110 1.02 -9.35 -4.70
CA ILE A 110 -0.21 -9.90 -4.09
C ILE A 110 -1.22 -8.77 -3.91
N HIS A 111 -2.05 -8.54 -4.93
CA HIS A 111 -3.04 -7.46 -4.94
C HIS A 111 -4.46 -8.04 -4.98
N CYS A 112 -5.33 -7.50 -4.12
CA CYS A 112 -6.78 -7.68 -4.22
C CYS A 112 -7.40 -6.32 -4.58
N SER A 113 -8.01 -6.23 -5.76
CA SER A 113 -8.65 -5.00 -6.24
C SER A 113 -9.82 -4.61 -5.32
N GLY A 114 -9.87 -3.34 -4.94
CA GLY A 114 -11.06 -2.75 -4.29
C GLY A 114 -12.26 -2.56 -5.23
N HIS A 115 -12.06 -2.75 -6.54
CA HIS A 115 -13.11 -2.62 -7.55
C HIS A 115 -13.60 -3.98 -8.05
N ALA A 116 -14.91 -4.08 -8.26
CA ALA A 116 -15.52 -5.21 -8.94
C ALA A 116 -14.95 -5.37 -10.36
N LYS A 117 -14.71 -6.62 -10.77
CA LYS A 117 -14.26 -6.96 -12.12
C LYS A 117 -15.38 -6.71 -13.13
N ALA A 118 -15.00 -6.47 -14.39
CA ALA A 118 -15.95 -6.10 -15.45
C ALA A 118 -17.17 -7.06 -15.59
N PRO A 119 -17.03 -8.40 -15.51
CA PRO A 119 -18.20 -9.29 -15.56
C PRO A 119 -19.19 -9.05 -14.43
N ASP A 120 -18.69 -8.78 -13.22
CA ASP A 120 -19.53 -8.54 -12.04
C ASP A 120 -20.22 -7.17 -12.16
N LEU A 121 -19.51 -6.15 -12.64
CA LEU A 121 -20.11 -4.83 -12.93
C LEU A 121 -21.23 -4.94 -13.97
N PHE A 122 -21.02 -5.71 -15.04
CA PHE A 122 -22.06 -5.93 -16.05
C PHE A 122 -23.24 -6.72 -15.51
N HIS A 123 -22.99 -7.68 -14.61
CA HIS A 123 -24.04 -8.41 -13.92
C HIS A 123 -24.88 -7.47 -13.05
N ILE A 124 -24.24 -6.63 -12.22
CA ILE A 124 -24.89 -5.63 -11.37
C ILE A 124 -25.77 -4.70 -12.20
N VAL A 125 -25.26 -4.18 -13.32
CA VAL A 125 -26.04 -3.29 -14.20
C VAL A 125 -27.28 -3.97 -14.76
N LYS A 126 -27.18 -5.26 -15.15
CA LYS A 126 -28.31 -6.02 -15.67
C LYS A 126 -29.30 -6.41 -14.58
N GLU A 127 -28.83 -6.70 -13.38
CA GLU A 127 -29.66 -7.08 -12.23
C GLU A 127 -30.48 -5.89 -11.71
N ILE A 128 -29.85 -4.71 -11.61
CA ILE A 128 -30.53 -3.48 -11.19
C ILE A 128 -31.51 -3.00 -12.27
N ASP A 129 -31.17 -3.19 -13.56
CA ASP A 129 -31.95 -2.75 -14.73
C ASP A 129 -32.44 -1.29 -14.62
N ALA A 130 -31.52 -0.40 -14.27
CA ALA A 130 -31.83 1.01 -14.12
C ALA A 130 -32.36 1.62 -15.43
N ARG A 131 -33.32 2.56 -15.32
CA ARG A 131 -33.86 3.29 -16.48
C ARG A 131 -32.77 3.97 -17.31
N MET A 132 -31.72 4.47 -16.67
CA MET A 132 -30.56 5.07 -17.32
C MET A 132 -29.31 4.86 -16.47
N LEU A 133 -28.22 4.43 -17.11
CA LEU A 133 -26.90 4.25 -16.52
C LEU A 133 -25.99 5.46 -16.81
N PHE A 134 -25.31 5.98 -15.78
CA PHE A 134 -24.26 6.98 -15.91
C PHE A 134 -22.93 6.40 -15.42
N PRO A 135 -22.07 5.85 -16.30
CA PRO A 135 -20.81 5.25 -15.89
C PRO A 135 -19.81 6.31 -15.42
N ILE A 136 -19.55 6.38 -14.11
CA ILE A 136 -18.56 7.29 -13.50
C ILE A 136 -17.35 6.50 -13.00
N HIS A 137 -16.27 7.21 -12.64
CA HIS A 137 -15.04 6.62 -12.08
C HIS A 137 -14.44 5.51 -12.98
N THR A 138 -14.44 5.74 -14.30
CA THR A 138 -13.87 4.84 -15.31
C THR A 138 -13.41 5.63 -16.54
N GLU A 139 -12.29 5.23 -17.12
CA GLU A 139 -11.82 5.76 -18.41
C GLU A 139 -12.51 5.07 -19.61
N HIS A 140 -13.31 4.03 -19.36
CA HIS A 140 -13.87 3.17 -20.40
C HIS A 140 -15.40 3.07 -20.33
N GLN A 141 -16.06 4.21 -20.18
CA GLN A 141 -17.53 4.31 -20.03
C GLN A 141 -18.30 3.53 -21.11
N GLY A 142 -17.82 3.55 -22.36
CA GLY A 142 -18.47 2.86 -23.49
C GLY A 142 -18.53 1.33 -23.38
N MET A 143 -17.72 0.72 -22.50
CA MET A 143 -17.72 -0.75 -22.31
C MET A 143 -19.04 -1.27 -21.73
N TYR A 144 -19.80 -0.41 -21.05
CA TYR A 144 -21.10 -0.76 -20.48
C TYR A 144 -22.18 -1.07 -21.52
N VAL A 145 -21.92 -0.81 -22.82
CA VAL A 145 -22.80 -1.26 -23.93
C VAL A 145 -23.00 -2.77 -23.96
N ARG A 146 -22.07 -3.52 -23.36
CA ARG A 146 -22.15 -4.97 -23.18
C ARG A 146 -23.20 -5.38 -22.13
N ALA A 147 -23.63 -4.45 -21.28
CA ALA A 147 -24.61 -4.67 -20.22
C ALA A 147 -25.97 -4.06 -20.57
N THR A 148 -26.00 -2.80 -21.01
CA THR A 148 -27.22 -2.08 -21.38
C THR A 148 -26.94 -1.07 -22.48
N ARG A 149 -27.94 -0.68 -23.27
CA ARG A 149 -27.85 0.47 -24.20
C ARG A 149 -28.43 1.75 -23.62
N ASN A 150 -29.14 1.67 -22.50
CA ASN A 150 -29.74 2.81 -21.81
C ASN A 150 -28.68 3.48 -20.93
N MET A 151 -27.71 4.14 -21.56
CA MET A 151 -26.64 4.83 -20.85
C MET A 151 -26.35 6.21 -21.44
N THR A 152 -25.79 7.08 -20.61
CA THR A 152 -25.22 8.36 -21.02
C THR A 152 -23.74 8.37 -20.69
N LEU A 153 -22.91 8.68 -21.69
CA LEU A 153 -21.49 8.94 -21.46
C LEU A 153 -21.37 10.31 -20.79
N VAL A 154 -20.86 10.31 -19.58
CA VAL A 154 -20.69 11.52 -18.76
C VAL A 154 -19.40 12.25 -19.09
N ARG A 155 -19.41 13.56 -18.90
CA ARG A 155 -18.25 14.44 -18.96
C ARG A 155 -18.17 15.23 -17.67
N GLU A 156 -16.95 15.52 -17.25
CA GLU A 156 -16.70 16.32 -16.06
C GLU A 156 -17.29 17.74 -16.20
N GLY A 157 -17.94 18.23 -15.15
CA GLY A 157 -18.55 19.57 -15.12
C GLY A 157 -19.89 19.72 -15.86
N GLU A 158 -20.35 18.70 -16.57
CA GLU A 158 -21.66 18.72 -17.26
C GLU A 158 -22.83 18.44 -16.30
N THR A 159 -23.97 19.05 -16.56
CA THR A 159 -25.23 18.79 -15.84
C THR A 159 -26.17 17.94 -16.69
N TYR A 160 -26.73 16.89 -16.09
CA TYR A 160 -27.64 15.96 -16.76
C TYR A 160 -29.04 16.07 -16.14
N ALA A 161 -30.06 16.26 -16.98
CA ALA A 161 -31.47 16.22 -16.56
C ALA A 161 -31.97 14.76 -16.56
N LEU A 162 -32.74 14.39 -15.54
CA LEU A 162 -33.28 13.04 -15.30
C LEU A 162 -34.71 12.87 -15.84
#